data_AF-A0A2V6N582-F1
#
_entry.id   AF-A0A2V6N582-F1
#
_cell.length_a   1.000
_cell.length_b   1.000
_cell.length_c   1.000
_cell.angle_alpha   90.00
_cell.angle_beta   90.00
_cell.angle_gamma   90.00
#
_symmetry.space_group_name_H-M   'P 1'
#
loop_
_entity.id
_entity.type
_entity.pdbx_description
1 polymer ?
#
loop_
_entity_poly.entity_id
_entity_poly.type
_entity_poly.pdbx_seq_one_letter_code
_entity_poly.pdbx_strand_id
1 'polypeptide(L)'
;MFNLPAAAMPIFSEVRPPPLPEMTLLRGSRIGMPSGQEACRAVDVEPLTSAQIGFDDDGNEFLRARGMNERTPLWYYLLREAEVRGIRRFRGGECLGPLGSRIVAEVLLGVMNADPGHYLNVDPNWRPLTVVFGGSSEPRRIDSLRRFVAFAKNRHPL
;
A
#
# COMPACT_ATOMS: atom_id res chain seq x y z
N MET A 1 2.09 22.69 -5.28
CA MET A 1 0.84 22.38 -6.02
C MET A 1 1.22 21.45 -7.16
N PHE A 2 0.78 20.19 -7.16
CA PHE A 2 1.12 19.23 -8.23
C PHE A 2 0.35 19.61 -9.51
N ASN A 3 1.06 20.04 -10.54
CA ASN A 3 0.48 20.33 -11.86
C ASN A 3 0.25 19.00 -12.58
N LEU A 4 -1.02 18.61 -12.75
CA LEU A 4 -1.35 17.41 -13.51
C LEU A 4 -1.26 17.69 -15.01
N PRO A 5 -0.65 16.78 -15.81
CA PRO A 5 -0.64 16.90 -17.26
C PRO A 5 -2.05 16.78 -17.83
N ALA A 6 -2.31 17.41 -18.98
CA ALA A 6 -3.62 17.46 -19.64
C ALA A 6 -4.24 16.08 -19.89
N ALA A 7 -3.42 15.03 -20.04
CA ALA A 7 -3.85 13.64 -20.21
C ALA A 7 -4.58 13.05 -18.99
N ALA A 8 -4.47 13.67 -17.81
CA ALA A 8 -5.19 13.26 -16.61
C ALA A 8 -6.58 13.94 -16.48
N MET A 9 -6.93 14.86 -17.37
CA MET A 9 -8.26 15.47 -17.38
C MET A 9 -9.28 14.55 -18.05
N PRO A 10 -10.52 14.45 -17.54
CA PRO A 10 -11.61 13.88 -18.31
C PRO A 10 -11.78 14.70 -19.59
N ILE A 11 -11.84 14.00 -20.74
CA ILE A 11 -11.70 14.54 -22.11
C ILE A 11 -12.74 15.63 -22.45
N PHE A 12 -13.75 15.88 -21.61
CA PHE A 12 -14.90 16.73 -21.90
C PHE A 12 -15.26 17.78 -20.83
N SER A 13 -14.35 18.20 -19.95
CA SER A 13 -14.64 19.23 -18.92
C SER A 13 -13.87 20.53 -19.15
N GLU A 14 -14.56 21.64 -19.36
CA GLU A 14 -13.98 23.00 -19.36
C GLU A 14 -13.58 23.46 -17.94
N VAL A 15 -14.09 22.80 -16.91
CA VAL A 15 -13.78 23.09 -15.51
C VAL A 15 -12.49 22.37 -15.12
N ARG A 16 -11.54 23.11 -14.55
CA ARG A 16 -10.29 22.55 -13.99
C ARG A 16 -10.68 21.48 -12.95
N PRO A 17 -10.16 20.24 -13.06
CA PRO A 17 -10.49 19.20 -12.10
C PRO A 17 -9.99 19.58 -10.70
N PRO A 18 -10.70 19.17 -9.65
CA PRO A 18 -10.23 19.36 -8.28
C PRO A 18 -8.89 18.64 -8.06
N PRO A 19 -8.10 19.02 -7.04
CA PRO A 19 -6.84 18.37 -6.73
C PRO A 19 -7.02 16.88 -6.43
N LEU A 20 -5.99 16.07 -6.69
CA LEU A 20 -6.05 14.60 -6.53
C LEU A 20 -6.56 14.12 -5.16
N PRO A 21 -6.14 14.71 -4.01
CA PRO A 21 -6.66 14.31 -2.70
C PRO A 21 -8.18 14.45 -2.62
N GLU A 22 -8.73 15.54 -3.12
CA GLU A 22 -10.16 15.79 -3.14
C GLU A 22 -10.88 14.79 -4.04
N MET A 23 -10.38 14.57 -5.27
CA MET A 23 -10.95 13.56 -6.17
C MET A 23 -10.95 12.16 -5.54
N THR A 24 -9.89 11.81 -4.82
CA THR A 24 -9.74 10.50 -4.18
C THR A 24 -10.74 10.33 -3.04
N LEU A 25 -10.90 11.35 -2.19
CA LEU A 25 -11.91 11.37 -1.13
C LEU A 25 -13.33 11.31 -1.69
N LEU A 26 -13.63 12.10 -2.73
CA LEU A 26 -14.95 12.10 -3.39
C LEU A 26 -15.26 10.74 -4.03
N ARG A 27 -14.30 10.12 -4.71
CA ARG A 27 -14.47 8.78 -5.27
C ARG A 27 -14.76 7.75 -4.18
N GLY A 28 -14.01 7.80 -3.08
CA GLY A 28 -14.22 6.93 -1.93
C GLY A 28 -15.62 7.05 -1.34
N SER A 29 -16.09 8.27 -1.15
CA SER A 29 -17.45 8.55 -0.69
C SER A 29 -18.52 8.01 -1.65
N ARG A 30 -18.36 8.24 -2.97
CA ARG A 30 -19.31 7.79 -3.99
C ARG A 30 -19.48 6.27 -4.07
N ILE A 31 -18.42 5.51 -3.82
CA ILE A 31 -18.48 4.05 -3.85
C ILE A 31 -18.79 3.45 -2.47
N GLY A 32 -19.07 4.29 -1.47
CA GLY A 32 -19.39 3.84 -0.11
C GLY A 32 -18.22 3.14 0.59
N MET A 33 -16.99 3.61 0.37
CA MET A 33 -15.84 3.05 1.10
C MET A 33 -16.05 3.16 2.61
N PRO A 34 -15.65 2.14 3.38
CA PRO A 34 -15.71 2.20 4.84
C PRO A 34 -14.80 3.31 5.37
N SER A 35 -15.02 3.73 6.62
CA SER A 35 -14.02 4.51 7.33
C SER A 35 -12.77 3.68 7.67
N GLY A 36 -11.66 4.35 8.02
CA GLY A 36 -10.47 3.67 8.51
C GLY A 36 -10.75 2.82 9.76
N GLN A 37 -11.54 3.35 10.69
CA GLN A 37 -11.96 2.65 11.91
C GLN A 37 -12.88 1.45 11.63
N GLU A 38 -13.76 1.55 10.61
CA GLU A 38 -14.57 0.42 10.14
C GLU A 38 -13.72 -0.67 9.52
N ALA A 39 -12.77 -0.29 8.66
CA ALA A 39 -11.83 -1.21 8.04
C ALA A 39 -10.95 -1.91 9.08
N CYS A 40 -10.41 -1.17 10.06
CA CYS A 40 -9.67 -1.71 11.21
C CYS A 40 -10.48 -2.79 11.95
N ARG A 41 -11.74 -2.51 12.29
CA ARG A 41 -12.62 -3.48 12.96
C ARG A 41 -12.87 -4.74 12.13
N ALA A 42 -12.98 -4.60 10.80
CA ALA A 42 -13.22 -5.75 9.92
C ALA A 42 -12.04 -6.73 9.86
N VAL A 43 -10.82 -6.28 10.16
CA VAL A 43 -9.59 -7.10 10.08
C VAL A 43 -8.86 -7.24 11.42
N ASP A 44 -9.52 -6.90 12.53
CA ASP A 44 -8.97 -6.97 13.90
C ASP A 44 -7.63 -6.22 14.07
N VAL A 45 -7.54 -5.02 13.49
CA VAL A 45 -6.41 -4.10 13.65
C VAL A 45 -6.83 -2.97 14.58
N GLU A 46 -6.03 -2.71 15.62
CA GLU A 46 -6.27 -1.59 16.54
C GLU A 46 -6.35 -0.26 15.77
N PRO A 47 -7.45 0.51 15.86
CA PRO A 47 -7.56 1.79 15.15
C PRO A 47 -6.63 2.88 15.71
N LEU A 48 -6.38 3.93 14.93
CA LEU A 48 -5.73 5.15 15.42
C LEU A 48 -6.66 5.86 16.42
N THR A 49 -6.08 6.39 17.49
CA THR A 49 -6.82 7.25 18.42
C THR A 49 -7.17 8.59 17.78
N SER A 50 -8.18 9.30 18.27
CA SER A 50 -8.53 10.66 17.78
C SER A 50 -7.32 11.60 17.75
N ALA A 51 -6.49 11.54 18.79
CA ALA A 51 -5.24 12.32 18.86
C ALA A 51 -4.22 11.91 17.79
N GLN A 52 -4.15 10.61 17.47
CA GLN A 52 -3.32 10.13 16.37
C GLN A 52 -3.88 10.53 15.00
N ILE A 53 -5.20 10.68 14.82
CA ILE A 53 -5.78 11.21 13.58
C ILE A 53 -5.35 12.67 13.35
N GLY A 54 -5.24 13.47 14.42
CA GLY A 54 -4.63 14.80 14.37
C GLY A 54 -5.56 15.91 13.90
N PHE A 55 -6.87 15.78 14.15
CA PHE A 55 -7.83 16.87 13.91
C PHE A 55 -8.04 17.77 15.13
N ASP A 56 -7.13 17.75 16.11
CA ASP A 56 -7.29 18.48 17.38
C ASP A 56 -6.93 19.98 17.27
N ASP A 57 -6.24 20.38 16.20
CA ASP A 57 -5.89 21.79 15.94
C ASP A 57 -7.14 22.68 15.79
N ASP A 58 -7.04 23.96 16.17
CA ASP A 58 -8.15 24.92 16.16
C ASP A 58 -8.81 25.08 14.77
N GLY A 59 -8.02 24.94 13.69
CA GLY A 59 -8.53 25.01 12.32
C GLY A 59 -9.39 23.83 11.87
N ASN A 60 -9.47 22.76 12.66
CA ASN A 60 -10.12 21.49 12.28
C ASN A 60 -11.46 21.25 13.00
N GLU A 61 -12.02 22.24 13.70
CA GLU A 61 -13.30 22.11 14.40
C GLU A 61 -14.43 21.62 13.47
N PHE A 62 -14.49 22.13 12.24
CA PHE A 62 -15.46 21.70 11.22
C PHE A 62 -15.41 20.18 10.94
N LEU A 63 -14.23 19.57 11.00
CA LEU A 63 -14.01 18.14 10.78
C LEU A 63 -14.46 17.34 12.00
N ARG A 64 -14.09 17.77 13.20
CA ARG A 64 -14.50 17.15 14.48
C ARG A 64 -16.01 17.19 14.67
N ALA A 65 -16.65 18.33 14.38
CA ALA A 65 -18.09 18.50 14.48
C ALA A 65 -18.89 17.53 13.56
N ARG A 66 -18.24 16.97 12.54
CA ARG A 66 -18.81 15.94 11.65
C ARG A 66 -18.34 14.52 11.97
N GLY A 67 -17.66 14.33 13.09
CA GLY A 67 -17.14 13.02 13.52
C GLY A 67 -16.03 12.47 12.62
N MET A 68 -15.30 13.33 11.89
CA MET A 68 -14.25 12.86 10.96
C MET A 68 -13.07 12.22 11.69
N ASN A 69 -12.87 12.49 12.98
CA ASN A 69 -11.89 11.82 13.84
C ASN A 69 -12.33 10.40 14.27
N GLU A 70 -13.62 10.07 14.19
CA GLU A 70 -14.18 8.77 14.56
C GLU A 70 -14.53 7.91 13.34
N ARG A 71 -14.94 8.56 12.25
CA ARG A 71 -15.28 7.95 10.95
C ARG A 71 -14.43 8.56 9.85
N THR A 72 -13.13 8.42 9.98
CA THR A 72 -12.15 9.04 9.06
C THR A 72 -12.19 8.37 7.68
N PRO A 73 -12.25 9.13 6.57
CA PRO A 73 -12.20 8.56 5.23
C PRO A 73 -10.97 7.65 5.05
N LEU A 74 -11.17 6.43 4.56
CA LEU A 74 -10.14 5.38 4.54
C LEU A 74 -8.82 5.85 3.91
N TRP A 75 -8.87 6.55 2.77
CA TRP A 75 -7.65 7.02 2.11
C TRP A 75 -6.82 7.97 3.00
N TYR A 76 -7.46 8.94 3.65
CA TYR A 76 -6.76 9.84 4.57
C TYR A 76 -6.24 9.08 5.79
N TYR A 77 -7.05 8.17 6.34
CA TYR A 77 -6.66 7.34 7.47
C TYR A 77 -5.38 6.54 7.17
N LEU A 78 -5.26 5.93 5.99
CA LEU A 78 -4.08 5.16 5.59
C LEU A 78 -2.81 6.03 5.49
N LEU A 79 -2.93 7.27 5.02
CA LEU A 79 -1.80 8.21 5.01
C LEU A 79 -1.36 8.56 6.43
N ARG A 80 -2.33 8.85 7.31
CA ARG A 80 -2.04 9.17 8.70
C ARG A 80 -1.49 7.96 9.48
N GLU A 81 -1.98 6.76 9.18
CA GLU A 81 -1.47 5.52 9.72
C GLU A 81 -0.02 5.28 9.28
N ALA A 82 0.30 5.49 8.01
CA ALA A 82 1.66 5.40 7.50
C ALA A 82 2.61 6.39 8.20
N GLU A 83 2.15 7.61 8.45
CA GLU A 83 2.91 8.64 9.17
C GLU A 83 3.19 8.24 10.63
N VAL A 84 2.14 7.81 11.35
CA VAL A 84 2.20 7.56 12.80
C VAL A 84 2.79 6.20 13.14
N ARG A 85 2.50 5.18 12.34
CA ARG A 85 2.79 3.75 12.62
C ARG A 85 3.68 3.07 11.58
N GLY A 86 4.07 3.76 10.50
CA GLY A 86 5.03 3.23 9.53
C GLY A 86 6.32 2.76 10.21
N ILE A 87 6.98 1.75 9.62
CA ILE A 87 8.18 1.11 10.19
C ILE A 87 9.22 2.17 10.54
N ARG A 88 9.52 2.35 11.85
CA ARG A 88 10.37 3.43 12.41
C ARG A 88 11.77 3.60 11.81
N ARG A 89 12.31 2.60 11.11
CA ARG A 89 13.60 2.73 10.39
C ARG A 89 13.48 3.62 9.15
N PHE A 90 12.29 3.65 8.56
CA PHE A 90 11.90 4.51 7.46
C PHE A 90 11.18 5.72 8.08
N ARG A 91 11.46 6.94 7.62
CA ARG A 91 10.83 8.14 8.20
C ARG A 91 9.30 8.03 8.06
N GLY A 92 8.56 8.45 9.09
CA GLY A 92 7.10 8.26 9.16
C GLY A 92 6.39 8.66 7.86
N GLY A 93 5.74 7.69 7.21
CA GLY A 93 5.09 7.85 5.90
C GLY A 93 5.80 7.16 4.72
N GLU A 94 7.05 6.71 4.87
CA GLU A 94 7.78 5.97 3.81
C GLU A 94 7.29 4.52 3.62
N CYS A 95 6.55 3.99 4.60
CA CYS A 95 5.95 2.65 4.56
C CYS A 95 4.51 2.73 5.07
N LEU A 96 3.65 1.84 4.55
CA LEU A 96 2.28 1.70 5.05
C LEU A 96 2.26 1.23 6.50
N GLY A 97 1.21 1.62 7.23
CA GLY A 97 0.91 1.07 8.54
C GLY A 97 0.28 -0.33 8.47
N PRO A 98 -0.13 -0.89 9.61
CA PRO A 98 -0.71 -2.24 9.69
C PRO A 98 -1.93 -2.46 8.78
N LEU A 99 -2.93 -1.57 8.80
CA LEU A 99 -4.12 -1.70 7.96
C LEU A 99 -3.77 -1.55 6.48
N GLY A 100 -3.02 -0.51 6.12
CA GLY A 100 -2.62 -0.29 4.73
C GLY A 100 -1.81 -1.45 4.15
N SER A 101 -0.87 -1.98 4.93
CA SER A 101 -0.05 -3.13 4.55
C SER A 101 -0.91 -4.38 4.38
N ARG A 102 -1.89 -4.60 5.27
CA ARG A 102 -2.81 -5.74 5.19
C ARG A 102 -3.65 -5.70 3.92
N ILE A 103 -4.24 -4.54 3.59
CA ILE A 103 -5.02 -4.36 2.36
C ILE A 103 -4.19 -4.73 1.13
N VAL A 104 -2.97 -4.18 1.02
CA VAL A 104 -2.09 -4.47 -0.14
C VAL A 104 -1.68 -5.93 -0.18
N ALA A 105 -1.28 -6.51 0.96
CA ALA A 105 -0.87 -7.91 1.03
C ALA A 105 -2.01 -8.86 0.65
N GLU A 106 -3.23 -8.63 1.14
CA GLU A 106 -4.39 -9.46 0.80
C GLU A 106 -4.76 -9.36 -0.67
N VAL A 107 -4.65 -8.19 -1.30
CA VAL A 107 -4.86 -8.06 -2.76
C VAL A 107 -3.82 -8.88 -3.52
N LEU A 108 -2.54 -8.77 -3.17
CA LEU A 108 -1.48 -9.54 -3.83
C LEU A 108 -1.67 -11.05 -3.64
N LEU A 109 -1.94 -11.50 -2.42
CA LEU A 109 -2.23 -12.91 -2.12
C LEU A 109 -3.49 -13.39 -2.83
N GLY A 110 -4.53 -12.56 -2.89
CA GLY A 110 -5.78 -12.85 -3.59
C GLY A 110 -5.56 -13.06 -5.08
N VAL A 111 -4.78 -12.19 -5.73
CA VAL A 111 -4.40 -12.34 -7.14
C VAL A 111 -3.58 -13.62 -7.34
N MET A 112 -2.59 -13.88 -6.49
CA MET A 112 -1.77 -15.11 -6.57
C MET A 112 -2.61 -16.38 -6.43
N ASN A 113 -3.60 -16.39 -5.53
CA ASN A 113 -4.48 -17.53 -5.31
C ASN A 113 -5.52 -17.70 -6.45
N ALA A 114 -5.97 -16.59 -7.04
CA ALA A 114 -6.99 -16.60 -8.09
C ALA A 114 -6.44 -16.98 -9.48
N ASP A 115 -5.12 -16.86 -9.70
CA ASP A 115 -4.48 -17.20 -10.97
C ASP A 115 -4.03 -18.68 -11.01
N PRO A 116 -4.68 -19.56 -11.80
CA PRO A 116 -4.28 -20.97 -11.89
C PRO A 116 -2.89 -21.17 -12.49
N GLY A 117 -2.39 -20.21 -13.27
CA GLY A 117 -1.05 -20.22 -13.85
C GLY A 117 0.03 -19.68 -12.90
N HIS A 118 -0.35 -19.18 -11.73
CA HIS A 118 0.61 -18.72 -10.74
C HIS A 118 1.53 -19.87 -10.30
N TYR A 119 2.82 -19.57 -10.17
CA TYR A 119 3.86 -20.58 -9.92
C TYR A 119 3.51 -21.50 -8.75
N LEU A 120 3.05 -20.93 -7.63
CA LEU A 120 2.73 -21.69 -6.42
C LEU A 120 1.46 -22.56 -6.56
N ASN A 121 0.58 -22.25 -7.52
CA ASN A 121 -0.62 -23.05 -7.80
C ASN A 121 -0.29 -24.21 -8.76
N VAL A 122 0.63 -23.99 -9.69
CA VAL A 122 1.13 -25.03 -10.61
C VAL A 122 2.02 -26.05 -9.89
N ASP A 123 2.92 -25.58 -9.00
CA ASP A 123 3.75 -26.45 -8.16
C ASP A 123 3.77 -25.95 -6.70
N PRO A 124 2.95 -26.53 -5.82
CA PRO A 124 2.92 -26.17 -4.39
C PRO A 124 4.23 -26.47 -3.63
N ASN A 125 5.03 -27.40 -4.15
CA ASN A 125 6.31 -27.76 -3.55
C ASN A 125 7.45 -26.90 -4.06
N TRP A 126 7.17 -25.95 -4.94
CA TRP A 126 8.20 -25.10 -5.47
C TRP A 126 8.98 -24.39 -4.39
N ARG A 127 10.29 -24.31 -4.61
CA ARG A 127 11.21 -23.49 -3.83
C ARG A 127 12.04 -22.66 -4.80
N PRO A 128 12.37 -21.39 -4.46
CA PRO A 128 13.32 -20.61 -5.23
C PRO A 128 14.62 -21.40 -5.44
N LEU A 129 15.18 -21.32 -6.65
CA LEU A 129 16.40 -22.05 -7.01
C LEU A 129 17.53 -21.77 -6.01
N THR A 130 18.20 -22.84 -5.63
CA THR A 130 19.45 -22.79 -4.86
C THR A 130 20.60 -22.89 -5.86
N VAL A 131 21.51 -21.93 -5.84
CA VAL A 131 22.62 -21.85 -6.81
C VAL A 131 23.94 -21.70 -6.09
N VAL A 132 24.99 -22.28 -6.68
CA VAL A 132 26.36 -22.08 -6.24
C VAL A 132 26.88 -20.81 -6.90
N PHE A 133 27.23 -19.82 -6.11
CA PHE A 133 27.82 -18.57 -6.61
C PHE A 133 29.34 -18.71 -6.71
N GLY A 134 29.95 -18.15 -7.76
CA GLY A 134 31.42 -18.16 -7.91
C GLY A 134 32.11 -17.62 -6.66
N GLY A 135 33.02 -18.43 -6.08
CA GLY A 135 33.71 -18.12 -4.82
C GLY A 135 33.12 -18.77 -3.56
N SER A 136 32.02 -19.52 -3.66
CA SER A 136 31.49 -20.34 -2.56
C SER A 136 31.18 -21.75 -3.06
N SER A 137 31.45 -22.79 -2.27
CA SER A 137 31.07 -24.18 -2.55
C SER A 137 29.65 -24.53 -2.08
N GLU A 138 29.05 -23.67 -1.26
CA GLU A 138 27.75 -23.94 -0.64
C GLU A 138 26.60 -23.44 -1.52
N PRO A 139 25.60 -24.28 -1.81
CA PRO A 139 24.38 -23.85 -2.49
C PRO A 139 23.65 -22.80 -1.66
N ARG A 140 23.32 -21.65 -2.25
CA ARG A 140 22.55 -20.60 -1.58
C ARG A 140 21.30 -20.24 -2.37
N ARG A 141 20.21 -19.97 -1.64
CA ARG A 141 18.95 -19.52 -2.24
C ARG A 141 19.11 -18.14 -2.88
N ILE A 142 18.52 -17.95 -4.05
CA ILE A 142 18.35 -16.62 -4.64
C ILE A 142 17.21 -15.91 -3.89
N ASP A 143 17.56 -15.15 -2.86
CA ASP A 143 16.62 -14.46 -1.96
C ASP A 143 16.69 -12.93 -2.05
N SER A 144 17.51 -12.40 -2.96
CA SER A 144 17.72 -10.97 -3.11
C SER A 144 18.03 -10.63 -4.56
N LEU A 145 17.65 -9.42 -4.98
CA LEU A 145 17.92 -8.92 -6.32
C LEU A 145 19.41 -8.94 -6.66
N ARG A 146 20.28 -8.62 -5.68
CA ARG A 146 21.75 -8.72 -5.84
C ARG A 146 22.19 -10.13 -6.22
N ARG A 147 21.66 -11.16 -5.54
CA ARG A 147 21.97 -12.56 -5.84
C ARG A 147 21.38 -13.00 -7.17
N PHE A 148 20.17 -12.54 -7.50
CA PHE A 148 19.57 -12.81 -8.80
C PHE A 148 20.42 -12.26 -9.96
N VAL A 149 20.89 -11.01 -9.84
CA VAL A 149 21.79 -10.40 -10.85
C VAL A 149 23.13 -11.13 -10.92
N ALA A 150 23.70 -11.53 -9.78
CA ALA A 150 24.94 -12.30 -9.75
C ALA A 150 24.80 -13.67 -10.45
N PHE A 151 23.66 -14.34 -10.23
CA PHE A 151 23.33 -15.58 -10.92
C PHE A 151 23.17 -15.37 -12.43
N ALA A 152 22.44 -14.33 -12.84
CA ALA A 152 22.19 -14.04 -14.25
C ALA A 152 23.47 -13.73 -15.04
N LYS A 153 24.45 -13.04 -14.44
CA LYS A 153 25.74 -12.72 -15.06
C LYS A 153 26.63 -13.95 -15.29
N ASN A 154 26.50 -14.97 -14.45
CA ASN A 154 27.32 -16.18 -14.51
C ASN A 154 26.68 -17.30 -15.35
N ARG A 155 25.53 -17.06 -16.01
CA ARG A 155 24.99 -18.00 -16.99
C ARG A 155 25.88 -17.98 -18.23
N HIS A 156 26.67 -19.04 -18.41
CA HIS A 156 27.14 -19.39 -19.75
C HIS A 156 25.91 -19.76 -20.60
N PRO A 157 25.77 -19.22 -21.83
CA PRO A 157 24.69 -19.63 -22.72
C PRO A 157 24.82 -21.14 -23.03
N LEU A 158 23.68 -21.83 -23.07
CA LEU A 158 23.56 -23.21 -23.53
C LEU A 158 23.86 -23.31 -25.03
#